data_AF-A0A1H0VY32-F1
#
_entry.id   AF-A0A1H0VY32-F1
#
_cell.length_a   1.000
_cell.length_b   1.000
_cell.length_c   1.000
_cell.angle_alpha   90.00
_cell.angle_beta   90.00
_cell.angle_gamma   90.00
#
_symmetry.space_group_name_H-M   'P 1'
#
loop_
_entity.id
_entity.type
_entity.pdbx_description
1 polymer ?
#
loop_
_entity_poly.entity_id
_entity_poly.type
_entity_poly.pdbx_seq_one_letter_code
_entity_poly.pdbx_strand_id
1 'polypeptide(L)' 'MALRRRRRGPRKLAAGTALLKLVRAWLRVGYSPQQIAGRLRRMYAHQPEFHVSHETIYCVIYATPRG' A
#
# COMPACT_ATOMS: atom_id res chain seq x y z
N MET A 1 3.25 15.85 26.82
CA MET A 1 2.09 15.95 25.88
C MET A 1 2.44 15.26 24.58
N ALA A 2 1.63 14.29 24.14
CA ALA A 2 1.95 13.39 23.05
C ALA A 2 1.98 14.09 21.68
N LEU A 3 3.11 14.01 20.98
CA LEU A 3 3.24 14.35 19.56
C LEU A 3 2.41 13.37 18.74
N ARG A 4 1.12 13.69 18.55
CA ARG A 4 0.27 13.10 17.50
C ARG A 4 0.99 13.35 16.18
N ARG A 5 1.76 12.37 15.70
CA ARG A 5 2.21 12.30 14.31
C ARG A 5 0.94 12.21 13.46
N ARG A 6 0.41 13.38 13.07
CA ARG A 6 -0.63 13.50 12.04
C ARG A 6 -0.09 12.76 10.82
N ARG A 7 -0.59 11.55 10.55
CA ARG A 7 -0.38 10.87 9.28
C ARG A 7 -1.17 11.68 8.25
N ARG A 8 -0.53 12.74 7.73
CA ARG A 8 -1.08 13.70 6.78
C ARG A 8 -1.23 13.00 5.44
N GLY A 9 -2.45 12.70 5.05
CA GLY A 9 -2.82 12.31 3.69
C GLY A 9 -3.85 11.19 3.65
N PRO A 10 -4.77 11.21 2.67
CA PRO A 10 -5.69 10.11 2.43
C PRO A 10 -4.90 8.79 2.34
N ARG A 11 -5.44 7.70 2.89
CA ARG A 11 -4.83 6.38 2.76
C ARG A 11 -4.74 6.06 1.26
N LYS A 12 -3.54 6.17 0.68
CA LYS A 12 -3.27 5.78 -0.72
C LYS A 12 -3.79 4.36 -1.01
N LEU A 13 -3.68 3.48 -0.01
CA LEU A 13 -4.32 2.17 0.06
C LEU A 13 -5.64 2.25 0.85
N ALA A 14 -6.64 2.95 0.33
CA ALA A 14 -7.99 2.84 0.83
C ALA A 14 -8.70 1.62 0.21
N ALA A 15 -9.66 1.05 0.93
CA ALA A 15 -10.49 -0.01 0.40
C ALA A 15 -11.25 0.50 -0.83
N GLY A 16 -11.09 -0.18 -1.98
CA GLY A 16 -11.72 0.21 -3.25
C GLY A 16 -10.82 0.92 -4.26
N THR A 17 -9.60 1.35 -3.88
CA THR A 17 -8.69 1.97 -4.84
C THR A 17 -8.10 0.96 -5.83
N ALA A 18 -7.80 1.42 -7.05
CA ALA A 18 -7.13 0.61 -8.07
C ALA A 18 -5.78 0.07 -7.56
N LEU A 19 -5.07 0.85 -6.74
CA LEU A 19 -3.83 0.45 -6.09
C LEU A 19 -4.02 -0.79 -5.20
N LEU A 20 -5.06 -0.84 -4.39
CA LEU A 20 -5.33 -2.00 -3.53
C LEU A 20 -5.66 -3.25 -4.37
N LYS A 21 -6.41 -3.08 -5.47
CA LYS A 21 -6.71 -4.19 -6.40
C LYS A 21 -5.43 -4.74 -7.03
N LEU A 22 -4.52 -3.87 -7.47
CA LEU A 22 -3.21 -4.24 -8.02
C LEU A 22 -2.35 -4.98 -6.99
N VAL A 23 -2.21 -4.43 -5.78
CA VAL A 23 -1.47 -5.08 -4.68
C VAL A 23 -2.03 -6.47 -4.40
N ARG A 24 -3.37 -6.61 -4.28
CA ARG A 24 -4.03 -7.93 -4.08
C ARG A 24 -3.80 -8.89 -5.23
N ALA A 25 -3.84 -8.42 -6.48
CA ALA A 25 -3.56 -9.25 -7.65
C ALA A 25 -2.12 -9.76 -7.64
N TRP A 26 -1.15 -8.91 -7.35
CA TRP A 26 0.26 -9.31 -7.29
C TRP A 26 0.57 -10.22 -6.10
N LEU A 27 -0.08 -10.01 -4.95
CA LEU A 27 0.01 -10.95 -3.83
C LEU A 27 -0.50 -12.35 -4.20
N ARG A 28 -1.60 -12.44 -4.98
CA ARG A 28 -2.10 -13.75 -5.47
C ARG A 28 -1.14 -14.44 -6.44
N VAL A 29 -0.32 -13.67 -7.16
CA VAL A 29 0.72 -14.19 -8.07
C VAL A 29 2.00 -14.58 -7.30
N GLY A 30 2.07 -14.30 -5.99
CA GLY A 30 3.22 -14.66 -5.14
C GLY A 30 4.28 -13.57 -5.01
N TYR A 31 3.98 -12.32 -5.37
CA TYR A 31 4.92 -11.22 -5.15
C TYR A 31 5.01 -10.83 -3.68
N SER A 32 6.22 -10.62 -3.19
CA SER A 32 6.47 -10.08 -1.85
C SER A 32 6.10 -8.59 -1.76
N PRO A 33 5.61 -8.09 -0.61
CA PRO A 33 5.23 -6.69 -0.42
C PRO A 33 6.31 -5.67 -0.84
N GLN A 34 7.58 -6.00 -0.62
CA GLN A 34 8.73 -5.19 -1.02
C GLN A 34 8.90 -5.12 -2.54
N GLN A 35 8.69 -6.24 -3.24
CA GLN A 35 8.74 -6.29 -4.70
C GLN A 35 7.58 -5.50 -5.32
N ILE A 36 6.39 -5.59 -4.71
CA ILE A 36 5.21 -4.82 -5.13
C ILE A 36 5.47 -3.32 -5.00
N ALA A 37 5.96 -2.86 -3.84
CA ALA A 37 6.31 -1.47 -3.62
C ALA A 37 7.38 -0.97 -4.61
N GLY A 38 8.43 -1.76 -4.83
CA GLY A 38 9.49 -1.44 -5.78
C GLY A 38 9.00 -1.33 -7.23
N ARG A 39 8.14 -2.27 -7.66
CA ARG A 39 7.53 -2.25 -8.99
C ARG A 39 6.56 -1.08 -9.16
N LEU A 40 5.73 -0.78 -8.17
CA LEU A 40 4.85 0.40 -8.19
C LEU A 40 5.66 1.68 -8.38
N ARG A 41 6.80 1.81 -7.68
CA ARG A 41 7.67 2.99 -7.81
C ARG A 41 8.33 3.11 -9.18
N ARG A 42 8.63 1.99 -9.85
CA ARG A 42 9.18 2.00 -11.23
C ARG A 42 8.10 2.25 -12.29
N MET A 43 6.98 1.54 -12.22
CA MET A 43 5.89 1.64 -13.20
C MET A 43 5.16 2.98 -13.11
N TYR A 44 4.99 3.49 -11.90
CA TYR A 44 4.26 4.73 -11.63
C TYR A 44 5.20 5.83 -11.09
N ALA A 45 6.42 5.94 -11.63
CA ALA A 45 7.41 6.92 -11.17
C ALA A 45 6.88 8.37 -11.13
N HIS A 46 6.03 8.74 -12.09
CA HIS A 46 5.41 10.06 -12.20
C HIS A 46 4.11 10.25 -11.41
N GLN A 47 3.55 9.18 -10.82
CA GLN A 47 2.29 9.25 -10.09
C GLN A 47 2.54 8.96 -8.60
N PRO A 48 2.82 9.97 -7.78
CA PRO A 48 3.17 9.81 -6.37
C PRO A 48 2.04 9.16 -5.56
N GLU A 49 0.80 9.17 -6.05
CA GLU A 49 -0.35 8.49 -5.46
C GLU A 49 -0.20 6.96 -5.42
N PHE A 50 0.54 6.40 -6.37
CA PHE A 50 0.85 4.97 -6.44
C PHE A 50 2.10 4.57 -5.64
N HIS A 51 2.83 5.55 -5.10
CA HIS A 51 4.02 5.31 -4.29
C HIS A 51 3.60 4.96 -2.86
N VAL A 52 3.60 3.67 -2.54
CA VAL A 52 3.32 3.14 -1.20
C VAL A 52 4.49 2.32 -0.68
N SER A 53 4.78 2.48 0.61
CA SER A 53 5.80 1.69 1.29
C SER A 53 5.31 0.26 1.51
N HIS A 54 6.24 -0.69 1.49
CA HIS A 54 5.95 -2.10 1.79
C HIS A 54 5.34 -2.30 3.18
N GLU A 55 5.67 -1.47 4.16
CA GLU A 55 5.00 -1.45 5.48
C GLU A 55 3.51 -1.11 5.38
N THR A 56 3.09 -0.27 4.41
CA THR A 56 1.67 0.04 4.20
C THR A 56 0.96 -1.16 3.58
N ILE A 57 1.62 -1.86 2.66
CA ILE A 57 1.12 -3.12 2.10
C ILE A 57 0.96 -4.17 3.21
N TYR A 58 1.97 -4.32 4.08
CA TYR A 58 1.88 -5.16 5.28
C TYR A 58 0.70 -4.77 6.16
N CYS A 59 0.58 -3.49 6.51
CA CYS A 59 -0.52 -3.00 7.33
C CYS A 59 -1.87 -3.35 6.70
N VAL A 60 -2.04 -3.30 5.38
CA VAL A 60 -3.32 -3.66 4.75
C VAL A 60 -3.58 -5.17 4.71
N ILE A 61 -2.54 -5.98 4.48
CA ILE A 61 -2.64 -7.44 4.53
C ILE A 61 -3.05 -7.90 5.93
N TYR A 62 -2.44 -7.32 6.97
CA TYR A 62 -2.60 -7.75 8.36
C TYR A 62 -3.67 -6.97 9.15
N ALA A 63 -4.03 -5.74 8.74
CA ALA A 63 -5.12 -4.97 9.36
C ALA A 63 -6.50 -5.28 8.76
N THR A 64 -6.61 -6.26 7.87
CA THR A 64 -7.91 -6.86 7.55
C THR A 64 -8.40 -7.54 8.84
N PRO A 65 -9.47 -7.07 9.48
CA PRO A 65 -10.02 -7.77 10.63
C PRO A 65 -10.45 -9.14 10.14
N ARG A 66 -9.84 -10.19 10.68
CA ARG A 66 -10.42 -11.53 10.61
C ARG A 66 -11.71 -11.43 11.41
N GLY A 67 -12.84 -11.36 10.69
CA GLY A 67 -14.16 -11.61 11.26
C GLY A 67 -14.28 -13.05 11.70
#